data_AF-A0A3P7ENV7-F1
#
_entry.id   AF-A0A3P7ENV7-F1
#
_cell.length_a   1.000
_cell.length_b   1.000
_cell.length_c   1.000
_cell.angle_alpha   90.00
_cell.angle_beta   90.00
_cell.angle_gamma   90.00
#
_symmetry.space_group_name_H-M   'P 1'
#
loop_
_entity.id
_entity.type
_entity.pdbx_description
1 polymer ?
#
loop_
_entity_poly.entity_id
_entity_poly.type
_entity_poly.pdbx_seq_one_letter_code
_entity_poly.pdbx_strand_id
1 'polypeptide(L)'
;MRVALLDEPKLSTFLDGIHLEMRLSAGKALAVLHEAAVMTFGDKYRFPNQQHLLDIFANLITDSLKSRAKKDRKVQKFTFRQMYASIKEQEAPIFDVRFGDETLSINSCRKKLLYEFICDALHGSIISHLKMNAILREQFDLRPTIEIFPVKMEKLRRVIAYFTAYVCLDN
;
A
#
# COMPACT_ATOMS: atom_id res chain seq x y z
N MET A 1 9.47 -0.72 16.92
CA MET A 1 8.16 -1.42 17.01
C MET A 1 7.41 -1.14 18.32
N ARG A 2 7.92 -1.52 19.49
CA ARG A 2 7.20 -1.34 20.78
C ARG A 2 6.73 0.11 21.03
N VAL A 3 7.55 1.10 20.69
CA VAL A 3 7.19 2.53 20.81
C VAL A 3 5.99 2.88 19.91
N ALA A 4 5.97 2.42 18.66
CA ALA A 4 4.88 2.68 17.72
C ALA A 4 3.55 2.03 18.17
N LEU A 5 3.62 0.90 18.88
CA LEU A 5 2.42 0.25 19.43
C LEU A 5 1.75 1.08 20.54
N LEU A 6 2.48 2.01 21.19
CA LEU A 6 1.88 2.93 22.17
C LEU A 6 0.90 3.92 21.50
N ASP A 7 1.01 4.12 20.19
CA ASP A 7 0.12 5.00 19.43
C ASP A 7 -1.16 4.29 18.97
N GLU A 8 -1.29 2.96 19.11
CA GLU A 8 -2.50 2.23 18.68
C GLU A 8 -3.80 2.82 19.28
N PRO A 9 -3.92 3.05 20.60
CA PRO A 9 -5.15 3.60 21.17
C PRO A 9 -5.45 5.00 20.64
N LYS A 10 -4.41 5.81 20.42
CA LYS A 10 -4.53 7.16 19.85
C LYS A 10 -5.04 7.09 18.41
N LEU A 11 -4.53 6.16 17.60
CA LEU A 11 -5.00 5.93 16.22
C LEU A 11 -6.47 5.52 16.20
N SER A 12 -6.89 4.66 17.13
CA SER A 12 -8.28 4.20 17.26
C SER A 12 -9.26 5.35 17.51
N THR A 13 -8.87 6.42 18.21
CA THR A 13 -9.74 7.60 18.43
C THR A 13 -10.14 8.34 17.14
N PHE A 14 -9.35 8.25 16.07
CA PHE A 14 -9.65 8.89 14.79
C PHE A 14 -10.70 8.13 13.96
N LEU A 15 -11.07 6.91 14.36
CA LEU A 15 -12.12 6.12 13.71
C LEU A 15 -13.52 6.72 13.90
N ASP A 16 -13.70 7.51 14.96
CA ASP A 16 -14.94 8.26 15.22
C ASP A 16 -14.93 9.67 14.61
N GLY A 17 -13.89 10.01 13.83
CA GLY A 17 -13.75 11.30 13.17
C GLY A 17 -14.90 11.60 12.21
N ILE A 18 -15.24 12.89 12.04
CA ILE A 18 -16.34 13.34 11.16
C ILE A 18 -16.00 13.11 9.67
N HIS A 19 -14.75 13.36 9.30
CA HIS A 19 -14.28 13.26 7.91
C HIS A 19 -14.00 11.82 7.50
N LEU A 20 -14.42 11.44 6.29
CA LEU A 20 -14.17 10.10 5.74
C LEU A 20 -12.67 9.78 5.75
N GLU A 21 -11.86 10.66 5.16
CA GLU A 21 -10.41 10.44 5.02
C GLU A 21 -9.70 10.21 6.35
N MET A 22 -10.13 10.90 7.41
CA MET A 22 -9.60 10.66 8.76
C MET A 22 -9.84 9.22 9.22
N ARG A 23 -11.07 8.73 9.07
CA ARG A 23 -11.41 7.34 9.42
C ARG A 23 -10.65 6.33 8.55
N LEU A 24 -10.59 6.57 7.24
CA LEU A 24 -9.88 5.69 6.31
C LEU A 24 -8.39 5.61 6.64
N SER A 25 -7.73 6.75 6.85
CA SER A 25 -6.31 6.81 7.19
C SER A 25 -6.03 6.16 8.54
N ALA A 26 -6.89 6.36 9.54
CA ALA A 26 -6.76 5.69 10.84
C ALA A 26 -6.86 4.16 10.70
N GLY A 27 -7.87 3.67 9.99
CA GLY A 27 -8.02 2.23 9.73
C GLY A 27 -6.83 1.62 8.97
N LYS A 28 -6.32 2.33 7.96
CA LYS A 28 -5.12 1.91 7.20
C LYS A 28 -3.87 1.89 8.08
N ALA A 29 -3.65 2.93 8.87
CA ALA A 29 -2.52 3.01 9.79
C ALA A 29 -2.54 1.87 10.82
N LEU A 30 -3.71 1.57 11.38
CA LEU A 30 -3.89 0.45 12.31
C LEU A 30 -3.59 -0.90 11.66
N ALA A 31 -4.04 -1.13 10.42
CA ALA A 31 -3.74 -2.36 9.70
C ALA A 31 -2.24 -2.52 9.39
N VAL A 32 -1.56 -1.45 8.98
CA VAL A 32 -0.09 -1.45 8.77
C VAL A 32 0.66 -1.69 10.07
N LEU A 33 0.23 -1.05 11.17
CA LEU A 33 0.82 -1.24 12.49
C LEU A 33 0.63 -2.68 12.98
N HIS A 34 -0.56 -3.26 12.76
CA HIS A 34 -0.85 -4.66 13.09
C HIS A 34 0.03 -5.61 12.27
N GLU A 35 0.11 -5.43 10.96
CA GLU A 35 0.97 -6.21 10.06
C GLU A 35 2.44 -6.18 10.52
N ALA A 36 2.97 -5.00 10.83
CA ALA A 36 4.34 -4.85 11.34
C ALA A 36 4.54 -5.52 12.71
N ALA A 37 3.52 -5.51 13.57
CA ALA A 37 3.56 -6.14 14.88
C ALA A 37 3.58 -7.67 14.77
N VAL A 38 2.72 -8.23 13.91
CA VAL A 38 2.71 -9.66 13.59
C VAL A 38 4.05 -10.10 13.02
N MET A 39 4.65 -9.33 12.10
CA MET A 39 5.99 -9.62 11.57
C MET A 39 7.09 -9.59 12.66
N THR A 40 6.94 -8.75 13.69
CA THR A 40 7.97 -8.57 14.74
C THR A 40 7.81 -9.56 15.90
N PHE A 41 6.58 -9.86 16.30
CA PHE A 41 6.25 -10.62 17.52
C PHE A 41 5.62 -11.99 17.24
N GLY A 42 5.34 -12.32 15.97
CA GLY A 42 4.77 -13.58 15.53
C GLY A 42 3.28 -13.52 15.17
N ASP A 43 2.82 -14.57 14.48
CA ASP A 43 1.43 -14.81 14.03
C ASP A 43 0.39 -14.79 15.16
N LYS A 44 0.81 -15.03 16.41
CA LYS A 44 -0.06 -14.96 17.60
C LYS A 44 -0.26 -13.54 18.14
N TYR A 45 0.48 -12.54 17.64
CA TYR A 45 0.30 -11.16 18.09
C TYR A 45 -1.11 -10.66 17.81
N ARG A 46 -1.70 -9.97 18.78
CA ARG A 46 -2.99 -9.29 18.68
C ARG A 46 -2.87 -7.96 19.40
N PHE A 47 -3.62 -6.95 18.97
CA PHE A 47 -3.72 -5.72 19.78
C PHE A 47 -4.41 -6.03 21.12
N PRO A 48 -4.02 -5.37 22.23
CA PRO A 48 -4.64 -5.59 23.54
C PRO A 48 -6.17 -5.39 23.54
N ASN A 49 -6.68 -4.45 22.74
CA ASN A 49 -8.09 -4.08 22.58
C ASN A 49 -8.70 -4.60 21.26
N GLN A 50 -8.11 -5.62 20.63
CA GLN A 50 -8.44 -5.99 19.25
C GLN A 50 -9.94 -6.24 19.00
N GLN A 51 -10.65 -6.89 19.93
CA GLN A 51 -12.07 -7.15 19.76
C GLN A 51 -12.89 -5.85 19.65
N HIS A 52 -12.61 -4.88 20.53
CA HIS A 52 -13.26 -3.58 20.49
C HIS A 52 -12.99 -2.85 19.17
N LEU A 53 -11.74 -2.91 18.68
CA LEU A 53 -11.38 -2.33 17.39
C LEU A 53 -12.13 -2.99 16.22
N LEU A 54 -12.26 -4.32 16.24
CA LEU A 54 -13.01 -5.07 15.23
C LEU A 54 -14.51 -4.73 15.26
N ASP A 55 -15.08 -4.45 16.43
CA ASP A 55 -16.47 -4.01 16.57
C ASP A 55 -16.68 -2.62 15.95
N ILE A 56 -15.74 -1.69 16.16
CA ILE A 56 -15.75 -0.36 15.51
C ILE A 56 -15.68 -0.52 13.99
N PHE A 57 -14.79 -1.38 13.48
CA PHE A 57 -14.69 -1.65 12.04
C PHE A 57 -15.98 -2.26 11.47
N ALA A 58 -16.60 -3.20 12.17
CA ALA A 58 -17.88 -3.81 11.78
C ALA A 58 -19.01 -2.76 11.67
N ASN A 59 -19.05 -1.82 12.62
CA ASN A 59 -19.97 -0.68 12.57
C ASN A 59 -19.70 0.20 11.34
N LEU A 60 -18.44 0.52 11.04
CA LEU A 60 -18.07 1.33 9.87
C LEU A 60 -18.33 0.63 8.52
N ILE A 61 -18.31 -0.70 8.47
CA ILE A 61 -18.69 -1.51 7.29
C ILE A 61 -20.20 -1.48 7.05
N THR A 62 -21.01 -1.53 8.11
CA THR A 62 -22.47 -1.56 7.99
C THR A 62 -23.07 -0.15 7.85
N ASP A 63 -22.35 0.86 8.33
CA ASP A 63 -22.75 2.27 8.33
C ASP A 63 -23.41 2.70 7.01
N SER A 64 -24.68 3.08 7.15
CA SER A 64 -25.57 3.45 6.07
C SER A 64 -26.05 4.89 6.17
N LEU A 65 -25.40 5.74 6.99
CA LEU A 65 -25.77 7.14 7.19
C LEU A 65 -26.06 7.83 5.86
N LYS A 66 -27.34 8.15 5.63
CA LYS A 66 -27.84 8.70 4.36
C LYS A 66 -27.25 10.08 4.08
N SER A 67 -26.82 10.79 5.12
CA SER A 67 -26.14 12.09 5.02
C SER A 67 -24.79 12.03 4.29
N ARG A 68 -24.14 10.86 4.23
CA ARG A 68 -22.86 10.69 3.52
C ARG A 68 -23.10 10.48 2.02
N ALA A 69 -22.18 10.89 1.15
CA ALA A 69 -22.32 10.65 -0.27
C ALA A 69 -22.30 9.13 -0.59
N LYS A 70 -22.97 8.71 -1.67
CA LYS A 70 -23.00 7.28 -2.07
C LYS A 70 -21.59 6.74 -2.38
N LYS A 71 -20.75 7.56 -3.02
CA LYS A 71 -19.34 7.24 -3.30
C LYS A 71 -18.58 6.99 -2.00
N ASP A 72 -18.69 7.91 -1.05
CA ASP A 72 -18.02 7.85 0.26
C ASP A 72 -18.39 6.61 1.06
N ARG A 73 -19.69 6.28 1.10
CA ARG A 73 -20.15 5.02 1.71
C ARG A 73 -19.52 3.82 1.04
N LYS A 74 -19.44 3.77 -0.30
CA LYS A 74 -18.84 2.63 -1.02
C LYS A 74 -17.35 2.49 -0.68
N VAL A 75 -16.60 3.59 -0.67
CA VAL A 75 -15.18 3.63 -0.31
C VAL A 75 -14.99 3.18 1.14
N GLN A 76 -15.72 3.77 2.10
CA GLN A 76 -15.66 3.37 3.51
C GLN A 76 -15.87 1.87 3.69
N LYS A 77 -16.98 1.35 3.14
CA LYS A 77 -17.31 -0.06 3.26
C LYS A 77 -16.24 -0.96 2.65
N PHE A 78 -15.69 -0.58 1.50
CA PHE A 78 -14.64 -1.34 0.85
C PHE A 78 -13.35 -1.35 1.68
N THR A 79 -12.89 -0.18 2.11
CA THR A 79 -11.67 -0.05 2.90
C THR A 79 -11.78 -0.77 4.24
N PHE A 80 -12.85 -0.56 5.01
CA PHE A 80 -12.98 -1.19 6.32
C PHE A 80 -13.16 -2.70 6.26
N ARG A 81 -13.75 -3.25 5.18
CA ARG A 81 -13.73 -4.72 4.97
C ARG A 81 -12.32 -5.27 4.86
N GLN A 82 -11.44 -4.58 4.13
CA GLN A 82 -10.04 -5.00 3.97
C GLN A 82 -9.27 -4.84 5.28
N MET A 83 -9.48 -3.74 6.02
CA MET A 83 -8.79 -3.54 7.29
C MET A 83 -9.27 -4.53 8.36
N TYR A 84 -10.56 -4.86 8.37
CA TYR A 84 -11.13 -5.90 9.24
C TYR A 84 -10.50 -7.26 8.98
N ALA A 85 -10.42 -7.71 7.71
CA ALA A 85 -9.75 -8.95 7.35
C ALA A 85 -8.25 -8.94 7.74
N SER A 86 -7.55 -7.84 7.47
CA SER A 86 -6.12 -7.71 7.81
C SER A 86 -5.84 -7.79 9.32
N ILE A 87 -6.71 -7.27 10.18
CA ILE A 87 -6.51 -7.33 11.64
C ILE A 87 -7.01 -8.66 12.21
N LYS A 88 -8.18 -9.14 11.77
CA LYS A 88 -8.80 -10.36 12.31
C LYS A 88 -8.12 -11.63 11.81
N GLU A 89 -7.93 -11.72 10.50
CA GLU A 89 -7.53 -12.93 9.77
C GLU A 89 -6.06 -12.86 9.31
N GLN A 90 -5.40 -11.70 9.51
CA GLN A 90 -4.04 -11.44 9.00
C GLN A 90 -3.94 -11.51 7.47
N GLU A 91 -5.07 -11.28 6.79
CA GLU A 91 -5.16 -11.26 5.35
C GLU A 91 -4.96 -9.85 4.80
N ALA A 92 -3.79 -9.61 4.22
CA ALA A 92 -3.51 -8.38 3.52
C ALA A 92 -4.32 -8.30 2.20
N PRO A 93 -4.70 -7.10 1.75
CA PRO A 93 -5.36 -6.93 0.45
C PRO A 93 -4.41 -7.35 -0.68
N ILE A 94 -4.93 -8.18 -1.58
CA ILE A 94 -4.21 -8.67 -2.76
C ILE A 94 -4.72 -7.97 -4.02
N PHE A 95 -3.82 -7.36 -4.79
CA PHE A 95 -4.12 -6.89 -6.15
C PHE A 95 -2.86 -6.73 -7.00
N ASP A 96 -3.04 -6.84 -8.31
CA ASP A 96 -1.96 -6.72 -9.29
C ASP A 96 -2.07 -5.43 -10.10
N VAL A 97 -0.94 -4.78 -10.33
CA VAL A 97 -0.80 -3.60 -11.19
C VAL A 97 0.16 -3.95 -12.32
N ARG A 98 -0.35 -4.06 -13.54
CA ARG A 98 0.47 -4.33 -14.73
C ARG A 98 1.07 -3.05 -15.28
N PHE A 99 2.36 -3.05 -15.60
CA PHE A 99 3.07 -1.90 -16.16
C PHE A 99 4.10 -2.32 -17.21
N GLY A 100 3.77 -2.20 -18.50
CA GLY A 100 4.59 -2.78 -19.56
C GLY A 100 4.61 -4.31 -19.46
N ASP A 101 5.80 -4.90 -19.38
CA ASP A 101 5.99 -6.36 -19.34
C ASP A 101 6.13 -6.91 -17.90
N GLU A 102 5.92 -6.06 -16.89
CA GLU A 102 6.01 -6.40 -15.48
C GLU A 102 4.66 -6.26 -14.77
N THR A 103 4.50 -7.01 -13.68
CA THR A 103 3.33 -6.92 -12.80
C THR A 103 3.80 -6.70 -11.37
N LEU A 104 3.29 -5.65 -10.73
CA LEU A 104 3.47 -5.41 -9.30
C LEU A 104 2.32 -6.10 -8.57
N SER A 105 2.62 -7.18 -7.86
CA SER A 105 1.69 -7.84 -6.95
C SER A 105 1.79 -7.23 -5.56
N ILE A 106 0.71 -6.58 -5.11
CA ILE A 106 0.60 -6.01 -3.79
C ILE A 106 -0.16 -7.00 -2.91
N ASN A 107 0.50 -7.47 -1.86
CA ASN A 107 0.02 -8.46 -0.90
C ASN A 107 0.38 -8.08 0.54
N SER A 108 0.55 -6.78 0.81
CA SER A 108 0.88 -6.24 2.12
C SER A 108 0.13 -4.93 2.34
N CYS A 109 -0.35 -4.71 3.56
CA CYS A 109 -0.97 -3.46 3.98
C CYS A 109 0.01 -2.29 3.84
N ARG A 110 1.28 -2.47 4.23
CA ARG A 110 2.34 -1.47 4.05
C ARG A 110 2.52 -1.11 2.58
N LYS A 111 2.69 -2.11 1.71
CA LYS A 111 2.86 -1.88 0.26
C LYS A 111 1.66 -1.20 -0.36
N LYS A 112 0.44 -1.59 0.03
CA LYS A 112 -0.78 -0.93 -0.43
C LYS A 112 -0.84 0.54 -0.01
N LEU A 113 -0.58 0.84 1.27
CA LEU A 113 -0.61 2.22 1.77
C LEU A 113 0.41 3.08 1.02
N LEU A 114 1.62 2.56 0.82
CA LEU A 114 2.66 3.22 0.04
C LEU A 114 2.21 3.46 -1.42
N TYR A 115 1.63 2.45 -2.06
CA TYR A 115 1.12 2.57 -3.44
C TYR A 115 0.02 3.62 -3.56
N GLU A 116 -0.95 3.65 -2.64
CA GLU A 116 -2.00 4.65 -2.62
C GLU A 116 -1.42 6.07 -2.43
N PHE A 117 -0.48 6.24 -1.50
CA PHE A 117 0.19 7.54 -1.28
C PHE A 117 0.95 8.03 -2.51
N ILE A 118 1.63 7.12 -3.22
CA ILE A 118 2.35 7.45 -4.46
C ILE A 118 1.36 7.78 -5.58
N CYS A 119 0.25 7.04 -5.71
CA CYS A 119 -0.81 7.36 -6.66
C CYS A 119 -1.37 8.78 -6.44
N ASP A 120 -1.58 9.17 -5.18
CA ASP A 120 -2.10 10.50 -4.85
C ASP A 120 -1.05 11.61 -5.13
N ALA A 121 0.24 11.32 -4.95
CA ALA A 121 1.31 12.29 -5.24
C ALA A 121 1.61 12.41 -6.75
N LEU A 122 1.81 11.27 -7.43
CA LEU A 122 2.29 11.18 -8.81
C LEU A 122 1.18 11.10 -9.86
N HIS A 123 -0.06 10.82 -9.43
CA HIS A 123 -1.22 10.67 -10.29
C HIS A 123 -0.94 9.70 -11.45
N GLY A 124 -1.20 10.11 -12.70
CA GLY A 124 -1.03 9.27 -13.89
C GLY A 124 0.42 8.87 -14.21
N SER A 125 1.43 9.41 -13.51
CA SER A 125 2.83 9.11 -13.79
C SER A 125 3.37 7.87 -13.05
N ILE A 126 2.57 7.24 -12.17
CA ILE A 126 3.02 6.11 -11.36
C ILE A 126 3.59 4.96 -12.20
N ILE A 127 2.99 4.66 -13.36
CA ILE A 127 3.47 3.60 -14.26
C ILE A 127 4.91 3.88 -14.76
N SER A 128 5.25 5.13 -15.05
CA SER A 128 6.61 5.52 -15.44
C SER A 128 7.58 5.37 -14.28
N HIS A 129 7.14 5.76 -13.07
CA HIS A 129 7.98 5.66 -11.88
C HIS A 129 8.20 4.21 -11.44
N LEU A 130 7.21 3.32 -11.57
CA LEU A 130 7.40 1.88 -11.33
C LEU A 130 8.44 1.27 -12.29
N LYS A 131 8.57 1.79 -13.51
CA LYS A 131 9.60 1.32 -14.48
C LYS A 131 11.00 1.83 -14.17
N MET A 132 11.13 3.11 -13.77
CA MET A 132 12.41 3.81 -13.81
C MET A 132 12.93 4.29 -12.45
N ASN A 133 12.07 4.43 -11.44
CA ASN A 133 12.47 4.96 -10.14
C ASN A 133 13.05 3.83 -9.27
N ALA A 134 14.38 3.85 -9.09
CA ALA A 134 15.08 2.83 -8.31
C ALA A 134 14.53 2.67 -6.88
N ILE A 135 14.20 3.78 -6.20
CA ILE A 135 13.65 3.75 -4.83
C ILE A 135 12.30 3.03 -4.82
N LEU A 136 11.38 3.35 -5.75
CA LEU A 136 10.08 2.67 -5.79
C LEU A 136 10.25 1.19 -6.12
N ARG A 137 11.16 0.84 -7.02
CA ARG A 137 11.41 -0.56 -7.37
C ARG A 137 11.95 -1.34 -6.20
N GLU A 138 12.86 -0.76 -5.42
CA GLU A 138 13.32 -1.33 -4.16
C GLU A 138 12.17 -1.49 -3.16
N GLN A 139 11.38 -0.44 -2.90
CA GLN A 139 10.29 -0.49 -1.92
C GLN A 139 9.18 -1.50 -2.26
N PHE A 140 9.00 -1.80 -3.55
CA PHE A 140 8.02 -2.77 -4.04
C PHE A 140 8.60 -4.17 -4.33
N ASP A 141 9.90 -4.38 -4.15
CA ASP A 141 10.64 -5.60 -4.50
C ASP A 141 10.53 -5.95 -6.01
N LEU A 142 10.56 -4.93 -6.88
CA LEU A 142 10.63 -5.09 -8.33
C LEU A 142 12.08 -5.33 -8.78
N ARG A 143 12.28 -5.91 -9.97
CA ARG A 143 13.62 -6.14 -10.55
C ARG A 143 14.40 -4.81 -10.64
N PRO A 144 15.73 -4.75 -10.63
CA PRO A 144 16.44 -3.49 -10.87
C PRO A 144 16.08 -2.86 -12.22
N THR A 145 16.03 -1.53 -12.30
CA THR A 145 15.88 -0.84 -13.60
C THR A 145 17.14 -1.05 -14.43
N ILE A 146 16.99 -1.40 -15.71
CA ILE A 146 18.08 -1.24 -16.68
C ILE A 146 18.20 0.27 -16.91
N GLU A 147 19.21 0.91 -16.32
CA GLU A 147 19.43 2.34 -16.45
C GLU A 147 19.58 2.73 -17.93
N ILE A 148 18.52 3.25 -18.53
CA ILE A 148 18.60 3.91 -19.84
C ILE A 148 18.11 5.33 -19.61
N PHE A 149 19.00 6.18 -19.08
CA PHE A 149 18.82 7.62 -19.21
C PHE A 149 18.87 7.96 -20.71
N PRO A 150 17.82 8.51 -21.31
CA PRO A 150 17.96 9.13 -22.62
C PRO A 150 18.68 10.47 -22.41
N VAL A 151 20.00 10.44 -22.22
CA VAL A 151 20.82 11.54 -22.75
C VAL A 151 20.41 11.65 -24.22
N LYS A 152 20.24 12.87 -24.77
CA LYS A 152 20.05 13.05 -26.22
C LYS A 152 21.17 12.29 -26.93
N MET A 153 20.86 11.06 -27.37
CA MET A 153 21.81 10.14 -27.96
C MET A 153 21.39 9.88 -29.39
N GLU A 154 22.34 10.06 -30.29
CA GLU A 154 22.31 9.60 -31.68
C GLU A 154 21.73 8.18 -31.73
N LYS A 155 20.89 7.86 -32.72
CA LYS A 155 20.21 6.55 -32.83
C LYS A 155 21.19 5.37 -32.67
N LEU A 156 22.41 5.50 -33.20
CA LEU A 156 23.45 4.47 -33.12
C LEU A 156 23.91 4.18 -31.69
N ARG A 157 24.09 5.22 -30.85
CA ARG A 157 24.53 5.07 -29.46
C ARG A 157 23.47 4.39 -28.59
N ARG A 158 22.17 4.62 -28.89
CA ARG A 158 21.08 3.88 -28.23
C ARG A 158 21.19 2.39 -28.49
N VAL A 159 21.34 1.98 -29.75
CA VAL A 159 21.44 0.55 -30.12
C VAL A 159 22.64 -0.11 -29.44
N ILE A 160 23.79 0.56 -29.40
CA ILE A 160 24.99 0.04 -28.71
C ILE A 160 24.74 -0.14 -27.21
N ALA A 161 24.14 0.87 -26.54
CA ALA A 161 23.85 0.79 -25.11
C ALA A 161 22.88 -0.37 -24.77
N TYR A 162 21.86 -0.59 -25.60
CA TYR A 162 20.99 -1.76 -25.47
C TYR A 162 21.80 -3.06 -25.61
N PHE A 163 22.62 -3.18 -26.66
CA PHE A 163 23.39 -4.40 -26.90
C PHE A 163 24.37 -4.71 -25.75
N THR A 164 25.07 -3.71 -25.21
CA THR A 164 25.99 -3.90 -24.08
C THR A 164 25.26 -4.26 -22.78
N ALA A 165 24.07 -3.70 -22.53
CA ALA A 165 23.30 -4.02 -21.32
C ALA A 165 22.79 -5.47 -21.33
N TYR A 166 22.43 -6.02 -22.50
CA TYR A 166 22.03 -7.42 -22.64
C TYR A 166 23.23 -8.38 -22.57
N VAL A 167 24.35 -8.07 -23.22
CA VAL A 167 25.55 -8.94 -23.21
C VAL A 167 26.18 -9.06 -21.81
N CYS A 168 26.06 -8.03 -20.96
CA CYS A 168 26.54 -8.10 -19.58
C CYS A 168 25.62 -8.86 -18.62
N LEU A 169 24.39 -9.21 -19.01
CA LEU A 169 23.48 -10.01 -18.18
C LEU A 169 23.53 -11.52 -18.50
N ASP A 170 24.20 -11.92 -19.59
CA ASP A 170 24.34 -13.30 -20.05
C ASP A 170 25.72 -13.94 -19.74
N ASN A 171 26.53 -13.36 -18.82
CA ASN A 171 27.74 -13.97 -18.23
C ASN A 171 27.64 -14.03 -16.71
#